data_AF-X0YRC1-F1
#
_entry.id   AF-X0YRC1-F1
#
_cell.length_a   1.000
_cell.length_b   1.000
_cell.length_c   1.000
_cell.angle_alpha   90.00
_cell.angle_beta   90.00
_cell.angle_gamma   90.00
#
_symmetry.space_group_name_H-M   'P 1'
#
loop_
_entity.id
_entity.type
_entity.pdbx_description
1 polymer ?
#
loop_
_entity_poly.entity_id
_entity_poly.type
_entity_poly.pdbx_seq_one_letter_code
_entity_poly.pdbx_strand_id
1 'polypeptide(L)'
;AGQVSLVAGEMGSGKTALIRAFAREAQETSSELVAAIVNCSAHTGPGDPYGPFRELLALLTGDVEAARRQETITRENARRLRHLLPLTLPALVDLGPDLIDTLVPREALSLRAAALIPKQVGWLNRLAAAGERRKRRNAVSGVTQSELIAQVTNVLDAVARERPLLLVIDDAQWADAASVNLLFHLARRLVGSRV
;
A
#
# COMPACT_ATOMS: atom_id res chain seq x y z
N ALA A 1 -5.40 9.22 16.23
CA ALA A 1 -4.04 8.81 16.58
C ALA A 1 -3.89 7.37 16.13
N GLY A 2 -2.82 7.09 15.40
CA GLY A 2 -2.69 5.83 14.67
C GLY A 2 -2.31 4.71 15.62
N GLN A 3 -2.78 3.51 15.32
CA GLN A 3 -2.66 2.35 16.19
C GLN A 3 -2.11 1.16 15.42
N VAL A 4 -1.24 0.39 16.07
CA VAL A 4 -0.72 -0.87 15.53
C VAL A 4 -1.10 -1.96 16.50
N SER A 5 -1.74 -3.02 16.00
CA SER A 5 -2.15 -4.19 16.77
C SER A 5 -1.61 -5.46 16.12
N LEU A 6 -1.11 -6.38 16.95
CA LEU A 6 -0.66 -7.70 16.53
C LEU A 6 -1.63 -8.76 17.04
N VAL A 7 -2.08 -9.64 16.15
CA VAL A 7 -2.93 -10.78 16.50
C VAL A 7 -2.08 -12.05 16.43
N ALA A 8 -1.80 -12.64 17.59
CA ALA A 8 -1.05 -13.88 17.73
C ALA A 8 -1.91 -14.97 18.38
N GLY A 9 -1.59 -16.24 18.13
CA GLY A 9 -2.37 -17.38 18.61
C GLY A 9 -2.01 -18.66 17.89
N GLU A 10 -2.53 -19.79 18.37
CA GLU A 10 -2.23 -21.12 17.85
C GLU A 10 -2.76 -21.34 16.42
N MET A 11 -2.21 -22.34 15.72
CA MET A 11 -2.73 -22.74 14.40
C MET A 11 -4.22 -23.10 14.51
N GLY A 12 -5.04 -22.59 13.60
CA GLY A 12 -6.48 -22.85 13.62
C GLY A 12 -7.28 -22.04 14.66
N SER A 13 -6.65 -21.17 15.46
CA SER A 13 -7.34 -20.35 16.48
C SER A 13 -8.26 -19.25 15.90
N GLY A 14 -8.41 -19.16 14.57
CA GLY A 14 -9.30 -18.20 13.91
C GLY A 14 -8.75 -16.78 13.72
N LYS A 15 -7.43 -16.55 13.81
CA LYS A 15 -6.81 -15.21 13.64
C LYS A 15 -7.24 -14.48 12.37
N THR A 16 -7.14 -15.15 11.22
CA THR A 16 -7.59 -14.60 9.93
C THR A 16 -9.08 -14.27 9.93
N ALA A 17 -9.92 -15.12 10.54
CA ALA A 17 -11.36 -14.86 10.64
C ALA A 17 -11.64 -13.63 11.53
N LEU A 18 -10.93 -13.48 12.65
CA LEU A 18 -11.01 -12.33 13.53
C LEU A 18 -10.61 -11.03 12.82
N ILE A 19 -9.46 -11.03 12.14
CA ILE A 19 -8.96 -9.86 11.40
C ILE A 19 -9.95 -9.44 10.31
N ARG A 20 -10.49 -10.41 9.55
CA ARG A 20 -11.50 -10.14 8.51
C ARG A 20 -12.80 -9.62 9.09
N ALA A 21 -13.26 -10.17 10.22
CA ALA A 21 -14.46 -9.71 10.91
C ALA A 21 -14.28 -8.26 11.40
N PHE A 22 -13.14 -7.96 12.05
CA PHE A 22 -12.79 -6.62 12.48
C PHE A 22 -12.75 -5.63 11.32
N ALA A 23 -12.07 -5.97 10.22
CA ALA A 23 -11.98 -5.09 9.07
C ALA A 23 -13.35 -4.83 8.43
N ARG A 24 -14.25 -5.82 8.41
CA ARG A 24 -15.63 -5.65 7.94
C ARG A 24 -16.41 -4.71 8.85
N GLU A 25 -16.42 -4.97 10.14
CA GLU A 25 -17.16 -4.17 11.14
C GLU A 25 -16.66 -2.71 11.18
N ALA A 26 -15.34 -2.50 11.08
CA ALA A 26 -14.75 -1.17 11.00
C ALA A 26 -15.24 -0.38 9.76
N GLN A 27 -15.38 -1.05 8.61
CA GLN A 27 -15.87 -0.44 7.37
C GLN A 27 -17.39 -0.20 7.35
N GLU A 28 -18.15 -0.98 8.13
CA GLU A 28 -19.58 -0.76 8.38
C GLU A 28 -19.79 0.43 9.32
N THR A 29 -18.92 0.57 10.33
CA THR A 29 -18.95 1.68 11.29
C THR A 29 -18.52 3.00 10.66
N SER A 30 -17.56 2.97 9.73
CA SER A 30 -17.05 4.17 9.05
C SER A 30 -17.15 4.03 7.53
N SER A 31 -18.02 4.85 6.93
CA SER A 31 -18.19 4.92 5.48
C SER A 31 -16.97 5.50 4.75
N GLU A 32 -16.09 6.21 5.46
CA GLU A 32 -14.88 6.82 4.91
C GLU A 32 -13.63 5.93 5.05
N LEU A 33 -13.68 4.89 5.87
CA LEU A 33 -12.54 3.99 6.09
C LEU A 33 -12.23 3.22 4.81
N VAL A 34 -10.97 3.26 4.41
CA VAL A 34 -10.43 2.43 3.32
C VAL A 34 -9.56 1.33 3.92
N ALA A 35 -9.86 0.07 3.59
CA ALA A 35 -9.08 -1.06 4.08
C ALA A 35 -8.23 -1.67 2.97
N ALA A 36 -6.90 -1.70 3.14
CA ALA A 36 -5.99 -2.47 2.31
C ALA A 36 -5.63 -3.76 3.05
N ILE A 37 -6.14 -4.89 2.55
CA ILE A 37 -6.00 -6.21 3.18
C ILE A 37 -5.19 -7.09 2.25
N VAL A 38 -3.99 -7.47 2.70
CA VAL A 38 -3.07 -8.32 1.96
C VAL A 38 -2.81 -9.61 2.74
N ASN A 39 -2.55 -10.69 2.01
CA ASN A 39 -2.18 -11.96 2.63
C ASN A 39 -0.76 -12.35 2.20
N CYS A 40 0.13 -12.55 3.18
CA CYS A 40 1.46 -13.05 2.88
C CYS A 40 1.36 -14.52 2.47
N SER A 41 2.16 -14.92 1.48
CA SER A 41 2.28 -16.32 1.11
C SER A 41 3.73 -16.67 0.88
N ALA A 42 4.07 -17.93 1.16
CA ALA A 42 5.40 -18.48 0.89
C ALA A 42 5.76 -18.52 -0.61
N HIS A 43 4.80 -18.19 -1.50
CA HIS A 43 4.95 -18.24 -2.95
C HIS A 43 5.60 -16.98 -3.56
N THR A 44 6.14 -16.06 -2.74
CA THR A 44 6.93 -14.96 -3.28
C THR A 44 8.18 -15.56 -3.95
N GLY A 45 8.34 -15.30 -5.25
CA GLY A 45 9.48 -15.82 -5.99
C GLY A 45 10.81 -15.43 -5.33
N PRO A 46 11.87 -16.26 -5.43
CA PRO A 46 13.16 -15.91 -4.87
C PRO A 46 13.62 -14.55 -5.39
N GLY A 47 13.84 -13.59 -4.50
CA GLY A 47 14.44 -12.29 -4.83
C GLY A 47 13.50 -11.12 -5.07
N ASP A 48 12.19 -11.23 -4.84
CA ASP A 48 11.28 -10.07 -4.86
C ASP A 48 10.95 -9.57 -3.42
N PRO A 49 11.75 -8.65 -2.86
CA PRO A 49 11.52 -8.14 -1.51
C PRO A 49 10.25 -7.26 -1.47
N TYR A 50 9.74 -7.05 -0.26
CA TYR A 50 8.61 -6.14 0.00
C TYR A 50 7.26 -6.64 -0.54
N GLY A 51 7.08 -7.96 -0.74
CA GLY A 51 5.88 -8.55 -1.35
C GLY A 51 4.55 -7.99 -0.81
N PRO A 52 4.29 -8.07 0.51
CA PRO A 52 3.09 -7.50 1.13
C PRO A 52 2.90 -6.01 0.87
N PHE A 53 3.98 -5.22 0.82
CA PHE A 53 3.91 -3.77 0.58
C PHE A 53 3.68 -3.43 -0.89
N ARG A 54 4.16 -4.25 -1.82
CA ARG A 54 3.80 -4.15 -3.24
C ARG A 54 2.30 -4.33 -3.42
N GLU A 55 1.74 -5.38 -2.81
CA GLU A 55 0.31 -5.66 -2.88
C GLU A 55 -0.52 -4.57 -2.20
N LEU A 56 -0.05 -4.06 -1.05
CA LEU A 56 -0.72 -3.00 -0.32
C LEU A 56 -0.73 -1.69 -1.12
N LEU A 57 0.40 -1.29 -1.72
CA LEU A 57 0.46 -0.12 -2.60
C LEU A 57 -0.32 -0.33 -3.89
N ALA A 58 -0.39 -1.56 -4.43
CA ALA A 58 -1.25 -1.87 -5.56
C ALA A 58 -2.73 -1.62 -5.22
N LEU A 59 -3.21 -2.11 -4.06
CA LEU A 59 -4.56 -1.84 -3.58
C LEU A 59 -4.84 -0.35 -3.40
N LEU A 60 -3.94 0.38 -2.73
CA LEU A 60 -4.09 1.82 -2.52
C LEU A 60 -4.05 2.63 -3.82
N THR A 61 -3.44 2.08 -4.86
CA THR A 61 -3.44 2.65 -6.23
C THR A 61 -4.54 2.07 -7.12
N GLY A 62 -5.56 1.43 -6.52
CA GLY A 62 -6.77 0.99 -7.20
C GLY A 62 -6.67 -0.35 -7.94
N ASP A 63 -5.59 -1.11 -7.75
CA ASP A 63 -5.49 -2.50 -8.21
C ASP A 63 -6.29 -3.42 -7.27
N VAL A 64 -7.55 -3.69 -7.62
CA VAL A 64 -8.48 -4.40 -6.72
C VAL A 64 -8.90 -5.75 -7.27
N GLU A 65 -8.56 -6.05 -8.51
CA GLU A 65 -9.04 -7.21 -9.26
C GLU A 65 -8.59 -8.52 -8.60
N ALA A 66 -7.33 -8.61 -8.17
CA ALA A 66 -6.80 -9.80 -7.49
C ALA A 66 -7.48 -10.02 -6.14
N ALA A 67 -7.51 -9.00 -5.28
CA ALA A 67 -8.14 -9.06 -3.96
C ALA A 67 -9.65 -9.36 -4.02
N ARG A 68 -10.35 -8.83 -5.03
CA ARG A 68 -11.76 -9.17 -5.26
C ARG A 68 -11.96 -10.61 -5.69
N ARG A 69 -11.08 -11.16 -6.54
CA ARG A 69 -11.14 -12.58 -6.95
C ARG A 69 -10.85 -13.53 -5.79
N GLN A 70 -10.00 -13.12 -4.86
CA GLN A 70 -9.69 -13.87 -3.65
C GLN A 70 -10.67 -13.61 -2.49
N GLU A 71 -11.70 -12.80 -2.72
CA GLU A 71 -12.70 -12.42 -1.71
C GLU A 71 -12.10 -11.83 -0.41
N THR A 72 -10.91 -11.23 -0.50
CA THR A 72 -10.27 -10.56 0.64
C THR A 72 -10.86 -9.17 0.89
N ILE A 73 -11.52 -8.58 -0.12
CA ILE A 73 -12.18 -7.29 -0.02
C ILE A 73 -13.60 -7.33 -0.60
N THR A 74 -14.49 -6.51 -0.02
CA THR A 74 -15.87 -6.37 -0.50
C THR A 74 -15.95 -5.51 -1.77
N ARG A 75 -17.09 -5.56 -2.47
CA ARG A 75 -17.35 -4.68 -3.63
C ARG A 75 -17.29 -3.20 -3.25
N GLU A 76 -17.74 -2.86 -2.04
CA GLU A 76 -17.74 -1.49 -1.57
C GLU A 76 -16.34 -1.01 -1.21
N ASN A 77 -15.55 -1.82 -0.52
CA ASN A 77 -14.14 -1.49 -0.26
C ASN A 77 -13.35 -1.30 -1.57
N ALA A 78 -13.58 -2.16 -2.57
CA ALA A 78 -12.97 -2.02 -3.87
C ALA A 78 -13.34 -0.70 -4.57
N ARG A 79 -14.59 -0.22 -4.39
CA ARG A 79 -14.96 1.12 -4.85
C ARG A 79 -14.20 2.19 -4.09
N ARG A 80 -14.10 2.11 -2.77
CA ARG A 80 -13.36 3.07 -1.94
C ARG A 80 -11.88 3.15 -2.34
N LEU A 81 -11.21 2.01 -2.51
CA LEU A 81 -9.82 1.91 -2.99
C LEU A 81 -9.63 2.57 -4.37
N ARG A 82 -10.55 2.37 -5.32
CA ARG A 82 -10.50 3.05 -6.63
C ARG A 82 -10.70 4.57 -6.51
N HIS A 83 -11.56 5.03 -5.60
CA HIS A 83 -11.77 6.46 -5.34
C HIS A 83 -10.62 7.09 -4.53
N LEU A 84 -9.74 6.29 -3.93
CA LEU A 84 -8.55 6.75 -3.24
C LEU A 84 -7.41 7.11 -4.22
N LEU A 85 -7.41 6.51 -5.41
CA LEU A 85 -6.36 6.70 -6.41
C LEU A 85 -6.02 8.19 -6.71
N PRO A 86 -7.00 9.11 -6.90
CA PRO A 86 -6.69 10.53 -7.11
C PRO A 86 -5.92 11.20 -5.96
N LEU A 87 -5.95 10.63 -4.75
CA LEU A 87 -5.19 11.10 -3.58
C LEU A 87 -3.84 10.38 -3.47
N THR A 88 -3.82 9.06 -3.68
CA THR A 88 -2.60 8.26 -3.57
C THR A 88 -1.61 8.56 -4.69
N LEU A 89 -2.09 8.85 -5.90
CA LEU A 89 -1.24 9.04 -7.06
C LEU A 89 -0.35 10.30 -6.97
N PRO A 90 -0.87 11.50 -6.63
CA PRO A 90 -0.01 12.66 -6.34
C PRO A 90 0.95 12.40 -5.17
N ALA A 91 0.49 11.76 -4.09
CA ALA A 91 1.35 11.42 -2.95
C ALA A 91 2.52 10.52 -3.37
N LEU A 92 2.27 9.50 -4.19
CA LEU A 92 3.30 8.62 -4.72
C LEU A 92 4.31 9.39 -5.58
N VAL A 93 3.84 10.27 -6.46
CA VAL A 93 4.72 11.04 -7.35
C VAL A 93 5.55 12.08 -6.60
N ASP A 94 4.94 12.76 -5.62
CA ASP A 94 5.55 13.91 -4.94
C ASP A 94 6.37 13.47 -3.70
N LEU A 95 5.96 12.42 -2.98
CA LEU A 95 6.58 11.95 -1.74
C LEU A 95 7.27 10.60 -1.85
N GLY A 96 6.92 9.79 -2.86
CA GLY A 96 7.46 8.44 -3.04
C GLY A 96 7.95 8.12 -4.46
N PRO A 97 8.70 9.00 -5.14
CA PRO A 97 9.06 8.79 -6.54
C PRO A 97 9.88 7.52 -6.78
N ASP A 98 10.65 7.05 -5.78
CA ASP A 98 11.42 5.81 -5.90
C ASP A 98 10.57 4.56 -5.67
N LEU A 99 9.34 4.70 -5.16
CA LEU A 99 8.39 3.58 -5.06
C LEU A 99 7.88 3.19 -6.46
N ILE A 100 7.84 4.12 -7.40
CA ILE A 100 7.50 3.88 -8.80
C ILE A 100 8.64 3.08 -9.45
N ASP A 101 8.29 1.94 -10.06
CA ASP A 101 9.17 0.91 -10.59
C ASP A 101 10.03 0.17 -9.52
N THR A 102 9.95 0.53 -8.23
CA THR A 102 10.47 -0.35 -7.15
C THR A 102 9.34 -1.23 -6.68
N LEU A 103 8.29 -0.64 -6.11
CA LEU A 103 7.18 -1.34 -5.47
C LEU A 103 5.91 -1.31 -6.31
N VAL A 104 5.74 -0.27 -7.13
CA VAL A 104 4.55 -0.06 -7.95
C VAL A 104 4.94 0.11 -9.43
N PRO A 105 4.50 -0.76 -10.35
CA PRO A 105 4.81 -0.63 -11.77
C PRO A 105 4.20 0.65 -12.37
N ARG A 106 5.00 1.46 -13.09
CA ARG A 106 4.49 2.68 -13.73
C ARG A 106 3.39 2.39 -14.75
N GLU A 107 3.50 1.33 -15.53
CA GLU A 107 2.56 1.01 -16.61
C GLU A 107 1.15 0.78 -16.03
N ALA A 108 1.07 0.09 -14.90
CA ALA A 108 -0.17 -0.15 -14.17
C ALA A 108 -0.78 1.16 -13.64
N LEU A 109 0.06 2.07 -13.12
CA LEU A 109 -0.38 3.40 -12.68
C LEU A 109 -0.91 4.25 -13.84
N SER A 110 -0.18 4.28 -14.97
CA SER A 110 -0.57 5.03 -16.16
C SER A 110 -1.93 4.59 -16.70
N LEU A 111 -2.18 3.28 -16.76
CA LEU A 111 -3.46 2.74 -17.22
C LEU A 111 -4.63 3.18 -16.33
N ARG A 112 -4.48 3.06 -15.01
CA ARG A 112 -5.54 3.44 -14.04
C ARG A 112 -5.75 4.95 -14.01
N ALA A 113 -4.67 5.69 -14.16
CA ALA A 113 -4.71 7.12 -14.21
C ALA A 113 -5.37 7.68 -15.48
N ALA A 114 -5.24 7.00 -16.62
CA ALA A 114 -5.95 7.37 -17.84
C ALA A 114 -7.48 7.27 -17.68
N ALA A 115 -7.95 6.45 -16.73
CA ALA A 115 -9.36 6.39 -16.35
C ALA A 115 -9.81 7.55 -15.45
N LEU A 116 -8.89 8.38 -14.95
CA LEU A 116 -9.20 9.60 -14.20
C LEU A 116 -9.48 10.76 -15.17
N ILE A 117 -10.36 11.69 -14.76
CA ILE A 117 -10.81 12.82 -15.60
C ILE A 117 -9.58 13.64 -16.08
N PRO A 118 -9.49 14.03 -17.37
CA PRO A 118 -8.30 14.66 -17.98
C PRO A 118 -7.81 15.98 -17.37
N LYS A 119 -8.51 16.58 -16.40
CA LYS A 119 -8.13 17.87 -15.79
C LYS A 119 -6.88 17.81 -14.89
N GLN A 120 -6.24 16.65 -14.75
CA GLN A 120 -5.08 16.46 -13.86
C GLN A 120 -3.76 16.17 -14.60
N VAL A 121 -3.53 16.73 -15.80
CA VAL A 121 -2.33 16.46 -16.64
C VAL A 121 -0.99 16.75 -15.94
N GLY A 122 -0.97 17.62 -14.93
CA GLY A 122 0.26 18.04 -14.24
C GLY A 122 1.04 16.90 -13.58
N TRP A 123 0.37 15.89 -13.03
CA TRP A 123 1.06 14.78 -12.37
C TRP A 123 1.53 13.70 -13.38
N LEU A 124 0.91 13.56 -14.56
CA LEU A 124 1.37 12.64 -15.63
C LEU A 124 2.80 12.98 -16.08
N ASN A 125 3.06 14.27 -16.30
CA ASN A 125 4.40 14.76 -16.64
C ASN A 125 5.40 14.49 -15.49
N ARG A 126 4.94 14.62 -14.24
CA ARG A 126 5.76 14.29 -13.06
C ARG A 126 6.02 12.79 -12.92
N LEU A 127 5.05 11.93 -13.26
CA LEU A 127 5.20 10.47 -13.27
C LEU A 127 6.25 10.03 -14.30
N ALA A 128 6.21 10.61 -15.51
CA ALA A 128 7.24 10.40 -16.52
C ALA A 128 8.62 10.88 -16.02
N ALA A 129 8.69 12.06 -15.40
CA ALA A 129 9.93 12.58 -14.84
C ALA A 129 10.48 11.74 -13.67
N ALA A 130 9.63 11.15 -12.83
CA ALA A 130 10.05 10.27 -11.73
C ALA A 130 10.85 9.06 -12.25
N GLY A 131 10.45 8.51 -13.40
CA GLY A 131 11.19 7.43 -14.05
C GLY A 131 12.58 7.79 -14.53
N GLU A 132 12.71 8.96 -15.15
CA GLU A 132 14.00 9.44 -15.60
C GLU A 132 14.93 9.78 -14.42
N ARG A 133 14.38 10.29 -13.30
CA ARG A 133 15.14 10.49 -12.06
C ARG A 133 15.65 9.18 -11.49
N ARG A 134 14.82 8.14 -11.45
CA ARG A 134 15.20 6.79 -10.98
C ARG A 134 16.32 6.20 -11.84
N LYS A 135 16.18 6.23 -13.17
CA LYS A 135 17.23 5.75 -14.10
C LYS A 135 18.57 6.42 -13.82
N ARG A 136 18.57 7.75 -13.62
CA ARG A 136 19.77 8.52 -13.26
C ARG A 136 20.33 8.13 -11.88
N ARG A 137 19.49 7.94 -10.86
CA ARG A 137 19.94 7.54 -9.51
C ARG A 137 20.48 6.12 -9.44
N ASN A 138 19.86 5.18 -10.15
CA ASN A 138 20.37 3.81 -10.25
C ASN A 138 21.74 3.74 -10.92
N ALA A 139 22.05 4.69 -11.81
CA ALA A 139 23.37 4.79 -12.43
C ALA A 139 24.47 5.30 -11.48
N VAL A 140 24.12 5.93 -10.34
CA VAL A 140 25.08 6.61 -9.45
C VAL A 140 25.19 5.96 -8.07
N SER A 141 24.09 5.57 -7.42
CA SER A 141 24.15 5.03 -6.03
C SER A 141 23.01 4.08 -5.62
N GLY A 142 22.02 3.82 -6.47
CA GLY A 142 20.82 3.07 -6.08
C GLY A 142 19.98 3.80 -5.02
N VAL A 143 18.82 3.26 -4.69
CA VAL A 143 17.95 3.77 -3.61
C VAL A 143 18.25 3.00 -2.33
N THR A 144 18.51 3.69 -1.23
CA THR A 144 18.79 3.02 0.05
C THR A 144 17.49 2.48 0.67
N GLN A 145 17.60 1.43 1.50
CA GLN A 145 16.45 0.88 2.22
C GLN A 145 15.79 1.93 3.13
N SER A 146 16.58 2.79 3.79
CA SER A 146 16.06 3.86 4.66
C SER A 146 15.27 4.91 3.89
N GLU A 147 15.71 5.31 2.70
CA GLU A 147 14.96 6.22 1.82
C GLU A 147 13.65 5.59 1.36
N LEU A 148 13.68 4.31 0.96
CA LEU A 148 12.48 3.59 0.55
C LEU A 148 11.45 3.52 1.67
N ILE A 149 11.88 3.15 2.89
CA ILE A 149 11.04 3.10 4.09
C ILE A 149 10.44 4.48 4.39
N ALA A 150 11.24 5.55 4.30
CA ALA A 150 10.76 6.90 4.52
C ALA A 150 9.70 7.31 3.49
N GLN A 151 9.89 6.96 2.22
CA GLN A 151 8.93 7.24 1.16
C GLN A 151 7.61 6.48 1.34
N VAL A 152 7.66 5.18 1.67
CA VAL A 152 6.44 4.41 2.00
C VAL A 152 5.70 5.07 3.16
N THR A 153 6.41 5.44 4.22
CA THR A 153 5.82 6.10 5.39
C THR A 153 5.15 7.43 5.01
N ASN A 154 5.83 8.28 4.23
CA ASN A 154 5.32 9.59 3.84
C ASN A 154 4.09 9.48 2.94
N VAL A 155 4.08 8.53 2.01
CA VAL A 155 2.91 8.27 1.14
C VAL A 155 1.72 7.80 1.98
N LEU A 156 1.92 6.83 2.89
CA LEU A 156 0.86 6.34 3.75
C LEU A 156 0.31 7.43 4.68
N ASP A 157 1.18 8.26 5.27
CA ASP A 157 0.76 9.38 6.12
C ASP A 157 -0.04 10.44 5.34
N ALA A 158 0.40 10.79 4.13
CA ALA A 158 -0.31 11.74 3.27
C ALA A 158 -1.72 11.23 2.92
N VAL A 159 -1.85 9.95 2.59
CA VAL A 159 -3.15 9.34 2.29
C VAL A 159 -4.02 9.22 3.55
N ALA A 160 -3.43 8.86 4.70
CA ALA A 160 -4.13 8.72 5.97
C ALA A 160 -4.70 10.04 6.51
N ARG A 161 -4.07 11.18 6.19
CA ARG A 161 -4.59 12.50 6.56
C ARG A 161 -5.92 12.80 5.88
N GLU A 162 -6.06 12.39 4.62
CA GLU A 162 -7.25 12.61 3.80
C GLU A 162 -8.35 11.58 4.08
N ARG A 163 -7.99 10.30 4.25
CA ARG A 163 -8.92 9.19 4.47
C ARG A 163 -8.43 8.29 5.60
N PRO A 164 -9.29 7.86 6.54
CA PRO A 164 -8.92 6.83 7.51
C PRO A 164 -8.46 5.57 6.77
N LEU A 165 -7.30 5.03 7.13
CA LEU A 165 -6.74 3.82 6.53
C LEU A 165 -6.74 2.69 7.54
N LEU A 166 -7.14 1.50 7.10
CA LEU A 166 -6.86 0.25 7.81
C LEU A 166 -5.92 -0.60 6.96
N LEU A 167 -4.71 -0.84 7.46
CA LEU A 167 -3.72 -1.68 6.79
C LEU A 167 -3.67 -3.04 7.48
N VAL A 168 -3.97 -4.11 6.75
CA VAL A 168 -3.94 -5.48 7.26
C VAL A 168 -2.94 -6.29 6.46
N ILE A 169 -1.97 -6.86 7.18
CA ILE A 169 -1.03 -7.85 6.65
C ILE A 169 -1.31 -9.16 7.37
N ASP A 170 -2.00 -10.06 6.70
CA ASP A 170 -2.29 -11.40 7.21
C ASP A 170 -1.14 -12.37 6.92
N ASP A 171 -1.07 -13.44 7.71
CA ASP A 171 -0.02 -14.46 7.66
C ASP A 171 1.41 -13.90 7.64
N ALA A 172 1.66 -12.85 8.42
CA ALA A 172 2.94 -12.13 8.48
C ALA A 172 4.17 -13.02 8.76
N GLN A 173 3.99 -14.24 9.28
CA GLN A 173 5.05 -15.25 9.38
C GLN A 173 5.69 -15.63 8.03
N TRP A 174 5.02 -15.40 6.91
CA TRP A 174 5.52 -15.64 5.56
C TRP A 174 6.15 -14.40 4.92
N ALA A 175 6.19 -13.25 5.62
CA ALA A 175 6.78 -12.04 5.08
C ALA A 175 8.32 -12.14 4.97
N ASP A 176 8.89 -11.58 3.91
CA ASP A 176 10.34 -11.48 3.74
C ASP A 176 10.98 -10.54 4.76
N ALA A 177 12.29 -10.69 5.00
CA ALA A 177 13.02 -9.90 6.00
C ALA A 177 12.95 -8.38 5.74
N ALA A 178 12.91 -7.95 4.47
CA ALA A 178 12.84 -6.54 4.12
C ALA A 178 11.44 -5.97 4.43
N SER A 179 10.38 -6.74 4.17
CA SER A 179 9.01 -6.45 4.60
C SER A 179 8.87 -6.34 6.11
N VAL A 180 9.41 -7.31 6.86
CA VAL A 180 9.38 -7.28 8.33
C VAL A 180 10.05 -6.00 8.86
N ASN A 181 11.21 -5.64 8.30
CA ASN A 181 11.90 -4.41 8.67
C ASN A 181 11.08 -3.14 8.38
N LEU A 182 10.45 -3.07 7.20
CA LEU A 182 9.55 -1.96 6.85
C LEU A 182 8.33 -1.90 7.79
N LEU A 183 7.74 -3.03 8.16
CA LEU A 183 6.62 -3.09 9.11
C LEU A 183 7.03 -2.55 10.48
N PHE A 184 8.19 -2.92 11.00
CA PHE A 184 8.72 -2.38 12.27
C PHE A 184 8.92 -0.86 12.22
N HIS A 185 9.44 -0.35 11.10
CA HIS A 185 9.62 1.08 10.92
C HIS A 185 8.27 1.83 10.86
N LEU A 186 7.30 1.30 10.13
CA LEU A 186 5.95 1.88 10.04
C LEU A 186 5.26 1.85 11.41
N ALA A 187 5.31 0.73 12.12
CA ALA A 187 4.70 0.60 13.44
C ALA A 187 5.24 1.65 14.43
N ARG A 188 6.53 1.99 14.36
CA ARG A 188 7.12 3.02 15.23
C ARG A 188 6.77 4.46 14.83
N ARG A 189 6.52 4.71 13.55
CA ARG A 189 6.28 6.07 13.01
C ARG A 189 4.80 6.44 12.89
N LEU A 190 3.92 5.44 12.76
CA LEU A 190 2.48 5.63 12.60
C LEU A 190 1.73 5.72 13.93
N VAL A 191 2.38 5.42 15.07
CA VAL A 191 1.85 5.73 16.39
C VAL A 191 1.62 7.24 16.49
N GLY A 192 0.36 7.67 16.46
CA GLY A 192 -0.04 9.08 16.47
C GLY A 192 -0.64 9.64 15.16
N SER A 193 -0.59 8.92 14.03
CA SER A 193 -1.18 9.36 12.74
C SER A 193 -2.70 9.04 12.63
N ARG A 194 -3.31 8.95 11.45
CA ARG A 194 -4.70 8.47 11.26
C ARG A 194 -4.74 7.08 10.60
N VAL A 195 -3.75 6.24 10.89
CA VAL A 195 -3.64 4.85 10.41
C VAL A 195 -4.02 3.87 11.51
#